data_AF-A0A7Y2XWT1-F1
#
_entry.id   AF-A0A7Y2XWT1-F1
#
_cell.length_a   1.000
_cell.length_b   1.000
_cell.length_c   1.000
_cell.angle_alpha   90.00
_cell.angle_beta   90.00
_cell.angle_gamma   90.00
#
_symmetry.space_group_name_H-M   'P 1'
#
loop_
_entity.id
_entity.type
_entity.pdbx_description
1 polymer ?
#
loop_
_entity_poly.entity_id
_entity_poly.type
_entity_poly.pdbx_seq_one_letter_code
_entity_poly.pdbx_strand_id
1 'polypeptide(L)'
;LMDEQVIGDAECRMVSDNTQKVITRGRKPGLMLSTPVGEHLLTDLGTSLLDQMLATGQLLDEVHATKAYSSAVEAQIEKLRDQALTPSAQVISALQESGADYTEWVLLKSQEHRETFGPMDPKTQVYDILTRHALDSIKTQRRLEESDTQDFDAFLKDFLAVTK
;
A
#
# COMPACT_ATOMS: atom_id res chain seq x y z
N LEU A 1 8.87 -19.09 13.22
CA LEU A 1 8.80 -19.41 11.77
C LEU A 1 7.37 -19.87 11.53
N MET A 2 6.57 -19.06 10.83
CA MET A 2 5.18 -19.42 10.52
C MET A 2 5.19 -20.71 9.70
N ASP A 3 4.35 -21.66 10.09
CA ASP A 3 4.29 -22.99 9.51
C ASP A 3 3.85 -22.88 8.04
N GLU A 4 4.60 -23.47 7.13
CA GLU A 4 4.42 -23.35 5.68
C GLU A 4 3.33 -24.34 5.21
N GLN A 5 2.16 -24.27 5.84
CA GLN A 5 1.01 -25.09 5.45
C GLN A 5 0.35 -24.54 4.20
N VAL A 6 -0.03 -25.46 3.31
CA VAL A 6 -0.80 -25.13 2.10
C VAL A 6 -2.17 -24.58 2.51
N ILE A 7 -2.43 -23.32 2.16
CA ILE A 7 -3.72 -22.66 2.37
C ILE A 7 -4.76 -23.33 1.47
N GLY A 8 -5.78 -23.95 2.08
CA GLY A 8 -6.87 -24.61 1.36
C GLY A 8 -7.95 -23.62 0.88
N ASP A 9 -8.80 -24.04 -0.05
CA ASP A 9 -9.89 -23.22 -0.61
C ASP A 9 -10.79 -22.58 0.46
N ALA A 10 -11.06 -23.31 1.55
CA ALA A 10 -11.88 -22.82 2.66
C ALA A 10 -11.20 -21.66 3.40
N GLU A 11 -9.89 -21.74 3.59
CA GLU A 11 -9.10 -20.69 4.23
C GLU A 11 -8.98 -19.46 3.32
N CYS A 12 -8.79 -19.65 2.01
CA CYS A 12 -8.83 -18.57 1.01
C CYS A 12 -10.16 -17.79 1.04
N ARG A 13 -11.29 -18.50 1.13
CA ARG A 13 -12.61 -17.87 1.25
C ARG A 13 -12.75 -17.09 2.55
N MET A 14 -12.33 -17.69 3.67
CA MET A 14 -12.36 -17.04 4.99
C MET A 14 -11.53 -15.76 5.02
N VAL A 15 -10.31 -15.78 4.46
CA VAL A 15 -9.46 -14.58 4.32
C VAL A 15 -10.16 -13.52 3.47
N SER A 16 -10.71 -13.92 2.31
CA SER A 16 -11.44 -13.00 1.42
C SER A 16 -12.64 -12.34 2.12
N ASP A 17 -13.41 -13.12 2.87
CA ASP A 17 -14.56 -12.64 3.63
C ASP A 17 -14.12 -11.67 4.74
N ASN A 18 -13.05 -11.98 5.48
CA ASN A 18 -12.50 -11.09 6.48
C ASN A 18 -12.01 -9.77 5.86
N THR A 19 -11.29 -9.84 4.74
CA THR A 19 -10.86 -8.65 4.01
C THR A 19 -12.06 -7.79 3.63
N GLN A 20 -13.13 -8.38 3.11
CA GLN A 20 -14.35 -7.65 2.78
C GLN A 20 -15.02 -7.02 4.02
N LYS A 21 -15.05 -7.73 5.16
CA LYS A 21 -15.52 -7.19 6.44
C LYS A 21 -14.68 -5.96 6.86
N VAL A 22 -13.35 -6.02 6.76
CA VAL A 22 -12.48 -4.89 7.15
C VAL A 22 -12.64 -3.70 6.20
N ILE A 23 -12.71 -3.94 4.89
CA ILE A 23 -12.92 -2.88 3.89
C ILE A 23 -14.22 -2.12 4.15
N THR A 24 -15.32 -2.84 4.39
CA THR A 24 -16.66 -2.24 4.46
C THR A 24 -17.04 -1.74 5.85
N ARG A 25 -16.52 -2.38 6.90
CA ARG A 25 -16.94 -2.12 8.29
C ARG A 25 -15.79 -2.22 9.29
N GLY A 26 -14.54 -2.05 8.86
CA GLY A 26 -13.34 -2.17 9.71
C GLY A 26 -13.31 -1.22 10.90
N ARG A 27 -13.98 -0.06 10.80
CA ARG A 27 -14.16 0.92 11.90
C ARG A 27 -15.45 0.70 12.72
N LYS A 28 -16.07 -0.47 12.64
CA LYS A 28 -17.22 -0.82 13.49
C LYS A 28 -16.69 -1.37 14.82
N PRO A 29 -16.99 -0.75 15.98
CA PRO A 29 -16.66 -1.33 17.28
C PRO A 29 -17.24 -2.75 17.41
N GLY A 30 -16.44 -3.68 17.94
CA GLY A 30 -16.88 -5.08 18.09
C GLY A 30 -16.85 -5.92 16.80
N LEU A 31 -16.13 -5.50 15.74
CA LEU A 31 -16.05 -6.28 14.50
C LEU A 31 -15.35 -7.63 14.75
N MET A 32 -16.06 -8.73 14.48
CA MET A 32 -15.55 -10.10 14.55
C MET A 32 -15.03 -10.58 13.18
N LEU A 33 -13.87 -11.22 13.20
CA LEU A 33 -13.23 -11.89 12.06
C LEU A 33 -13.19 -13.39 12.30
N SER A 34 -13.28 -14.15 11.22
CA SER A 34 -13.29 -15.61 11.26
C SER A 34 -11.87 -16.15 11.18
N THR A 35 -11.52 -17.12 12.02
CA THR A 35 -10.23 -17.82 12.01
C THR A 35 -10.48 -19.33 11.96
N PRO A 36 -9.47 -20.16 11.68
CA PRO A 36 -9.64 -21.63 11.70
C PRO A 36 -10.14 -22.18 13.04
N VAL A 37 -9.92 -21.45 14.15
CA VAL A 37 -10.29 -21.85 15.51
C VAL A 37 -11.56 -21.16 16.04
N GLY A 38 -12.20 -20.30 15.23
CA GLY A 38 -13.43 -19.60 15.61
C GLY A 38 -13.40 -18.10 15.29
N GLU A 39 -14.42 -17.38 15.74
CA GLU A 39 -14.48 -15.91 15.57
C GLU A 39 -13.72 -15.19 16.68
N HIS A 40 -12.94 -14.19 16.30
CA HIS A 40 -12.18 -13.33 17.22
C HIS A 40 -12.40 -11.87 16.89
N LEU A 41 -12.24 -11.01 17.89
CA LEU A 41 -12.34 -9.57 17.71
C LEU A 41 -11.19 -9.06 16.84
N LEU A 42 -11.49 -8.14 15.90
CA LEU A 42 -10.47 -7.53 15.03
C LEU A 42 -9.32 -6.93 15.83
N THR A 43 -9.63 -6.23 16.93
CA THR A 43 -8.62 -5.58 17.76
C THR A 43 -7.73 -6.59 18.45
N ASP A 44 -8.27 -7.72 18.93
CA ASP A 44 -7.48 -8.75 19.60
C ASP A 44 -6.49 -9.42 18.64
N LEU A 45 -6.97 -9.77 17.43
CA LEU A 45 -6.12 -10.32 16.37
C LEU A 45 -5.05 -9.32 15.94
N GLY A 46 -5.44 -8.06 15.73
CA GLY A 46 -4.53 -6.98 15.33
C GLY A 46 -3.45 -6.70 16.38
N THR A 47 -3.83 -6.65 17.67
CA THR A 47 -2.90 -6.43 18.77
C THR A 47 -1.89 -7.57 18.86
N SER A 48 -2.35 -8.83 18.81
CA SER A 48 -1.45 -9.98 18.85
C SER A 48 -0.44 -9.98 17.70
N LEU A 49 -0.86 -9.57 16.49
CA LEU A 49 0.02 -9.47 15.34
C LEU A 49 1.03 -8.32 15.49
N LEU A 50 0.58 -7.15 15.92
CA LEU A 50 1.44 -5.98 16.06
C LEU A 50 2.45 -6.12 17.22
N ASP A 51 2.11 -6.84 18.29
CA ASP A 51 3.05 -7.14 19.38
C ASP A 51 4.23 -8.00 18.87
N GLN A 52 3.96 -8.98 17.99
CA GLN A 52 5.01 -9.78 17.35
C GLN A 52 5.86 -8.94 16.39
N MET A 53 5.23 -8.03 15.65
CA MET A 53 5.95 -7.09 14.78
C MET A 53 6.80 -6.11 15.61
N LEU A 54 6.34 -5.68 16.78
CA LEU A 54 7.07 -4.77 17.65
C LEU A 54 8.38 -5.40 18.14
N ALA A 55 8.35 -6.67 18.54
CA ALA A 55 9.57 -7.40 18.91
C ALA A 55 10.58 -7.47 17.75
N THR A 56 10.08 -7.65 16.52
CA THR A 56 10.92 -7.62 15.31
C THR A 56 11.47 -6.21 15.05
N GLY A 57 10.65 -5.18 15.20
CA GLY A 57 11.05 -3.78 15.04
C GLY A 57 12.14 -3.37 16.03
N GLN A 58 12.04 -3.81 17.29
CA GLN A 58 13.06 -3.56 18.32
C GLN A 58 14.41 -4.18 17.96
N LEU A 59 14.41 -5.39 17.39
CA LEU A 59 15.65 -6.03 16.91
C LEU A 59 16.27 -5.25 15.74
N LEU A 60 15.45 -4.78 14.80
CA LEU A 60 15.93 -3.95 13.68
C LEU A 60 16.49 -2.61 14.16
N ASP A 61 15.86 -2.02 15.18
CA ASP A 61 16.31 -0.80 15.82
C ASP A 61 17.69 -0.97 16.49
N GLU A 62 17.97 -2.12 17.11
CA GLU A 62 19.29 -2.45 17.65
C GLU A 62 20.36 -2.56 16.55
N VAL A 63 20.05 -3.27 15.46
CA VAL A 63 20.98 -3.48 14.33
C VAL A 63 21.29 -2.18 13.60
N HIS A 64 20.29 -1.32 13.42
CA HIS A 64 20.41 -0.07 12.67
C HIS A 64 20.65 1.16 13.54
N ALA A 65 20.78 1.00 14.87
CA ALA A 65 20.94 2.08 15.84
C ALA A 65 19.90 3.20 15.67
N THR A 66 18.62 2.82 15.57
CA THR A 66 17.49 3.74 15.37
C THR A 66 16.31 3.37 16.27
N LYS A 67 15.22 4.15 16.18
CA LYS A 67 13.89 3.81 16.74
C LYS A 67 12.79 3.80 15.69
N ALA A 68 13.16 3.98 14.42
CA ALA A 68 12.22 4.13 13.33
C ALA A 68 11.32 2.91 13.16
N TYR A 69 11.83 1.69 13.41
CA TYR A 69 11.07 0.47 13.22
C TYR A 69 10.04 0.28 14.34
N SER A 70 10.44 0.38 15.62
CA SER A 70 9.48 0.25 16.72
C SER A 70 8.45 1.38 16.71
N SER A 71 8.86 2.62 16.44
CA SER A 71 7.94 3.75 16.36
C SER A 71 6.91 3.61 15.23
N ALA A 72 7.30 3.01 14.09
CA ALA A 72 6.35 2.74 13.01
C ALA A 72 5.27 1.72 13.41
N VAL A 73 5.64 0.69 14.18
CA VAL A 73 4.70 -0.32 14.70
C VAL A 73 3.81 0.27 15.79
N GLU A 74 4.37 1.03 16.73
CA GLU A 74 3.62 1.72 17.77
C GLU A 74 2.53 2.64 17.18
N ALA A 75 2.84 3.37 16.11
CA ALA A 75 1.86 4.19 15.40
C ALA A 75 0.70 3.38 14.80
N GLN A 76 0.88 2.08 14.51
CA GLN A 76 -0.23 1.21 14.08
C GLN A 76 -1.03 0.66 15.27
N ILE A 77 -0.37 0.39 16.40
CA ILE A 77 -1.03 -0.04 17.64
C ILE A 77 -2.02 1.05 18.11
N GLU A 78 -1.63 2.31 18.04
CA GLU A 78 -2.51 3.43 18.40
C GLU A 78 -3.78 3.48 17.53
N LYS A 79 -3.72 3.07 16.24
CA LYS A 79 -4.91 3.01 15.37
C LYS A 79 -5.91 1.91 15.77
N LEU A 80 -5.46 0.86 16.45
CA LEU A 80 -6.36 -0.14 17.02
C LEU A 80 -7.03 0.35 18.30
N ARG A 81 -6.32 1.17 19.08
CA ARG A 81 -6.82 1.79 20.33
C ARG A 81 -7.81 2.92 20.03
N ASP A 82 -7.49 3.75 19.04
CA ASP A 82 -8.31 4.85 18.57
C ASP A 82 -8.49 4.78 17.05
N GLN A 83 -9.70 4.42 16.64
CA GLN A 83 -10.06 4.28 15.23
C GLN A 83 -10.08 5.62 14.48
N ALA A 84 -10.16 6.76 15.20
CA ALA A 84 -10.07 8.08 14.61
C ALA A 84 -8.70 8.36 13.99
N LEU A 85 -7.65 7.67 14.46
CA LEU A 85 -6.29 7.75 13.91
C LEU A 85 -6.10 6.98 12.60
N THR A 86 -7.11 6.21 12.16
CA THR A 86 -7.03 5.54 10.86
C THR A 86 -7.16 6.57 9.72
N PRO A 87 -6.41 6.44 8.62
CA PRO A 87 -6.51 7.37 7.49
C PRO A 87 -7.94 7.51 6.96
N SER A 88 -8.70 6.41 6.93
CA SER A 88 -10.11 6.44 6.51
C SER A 88 -11.01 7.29 7.43
N ALA A 89 -10.73 7.35 8.74
CA ALA A 89 -11.45 8.23 9.65
C ALA A 89 -10.98 9.69 9.52
N GLN A 90 -9.68 9.91 9.37
CA GLN A 90 -9.10 11.25 9.20
C GLN A 90 -9.62 11.94 7.93
N VAL A 91 -9.72 11.22 6.80
CA VAL A 91 -10.30 11.76 5.57
C VAL A 91 -11.76 12.16 5.78
N ILE A 92 -12.56 11.32 6.46
CA ILE A 92 -13.97 11.64 6.74
C ILE A 92 -14.09 12.85 7.68
N SER A 93 -13.25 12.94 8.71
CA SER A 93 -13.21 14.11 9.61
C SER A 93 -12.87 15.38 8.84
N ALA A 94 -11.84 15.33 7.98
CA ALA A 94 -11.41 16.46 7.17
C ALA A 94 -12.51 16.93 6.20
N LEU A 95 -13.26 16.00 5.60
CA LEU A 95 -14.42 16.33 4.76
C LEU A 95 -15.52 17.02 5.58
N GLN A 96 -15.85 16.47 6.76
CA GLN A 96 -16.87 17.03 7.66
C GLN A 96 -16.49 18.43 8.17
N GLU A 97 -15.22 18.64 8.53
CA GLU A 97 -14.70 19.92 9.03
C GLU A 97 -14.62 20.99 7.93
N SER A 98 -14.23 20.60 6.71
CA SER A 98 -14.14 21.52 5.58
C SER A 98 -15.50 21.93 5.01
N GLY A 99 -16.53 21.10 5.20
CA GLY A 99 -17.84 21.27 4.56
C GLY A 99 -17.83 21.11 3.04
N ALA A 100 -16.70 20.69 2.47
CA ALA A 100 -16.52 20.51 1.04
C ALA A 100 -17.00 19.13 0.58
N ASP A 101 -17.45 19.05 -0.67
CA ASP A 101 -17.70 17.76 -1.30
C ASP A 101 -16.37 17.03 -1.55
N TYR A 102 -16.42 15.69 -1.65
CA TYR A 102 -15.23 14.86 -1.81
C TYR A 102 -14.33 15.30 -2.97
N THR A 103 -14.92 15.60 -4.13
CA THR A 103 -14.18 16.03 -5.33
C THR A 103 -13.44 17.34 -5.11
N GLU A 104 -14.06 18.29 -4.42
CA GLU A 104 -13.47 19.60 -4.11
C GLU A 104 -12.29 19.43 -3.14
N TRP A 105 -12.46 18.58 -2.12
CA TRP A 105 -11.41 18.27 -1.17
C TRP A 105 -10.21 17.59 -1.82
N VAL A 106 -10.44 16.61 -2.70
CA VAL A 106 -9.35 15.95 -3.45
C VAL A 106 -8.62 16.93 -4.37
N LEU A 107 -9.35 17.86 -5.00
CA LEU A 107 -8.74 18.91 -5.82
C LEU A 107 -7.85 19.82 -4.97
N LEU A 108 -8.33 20.27 -3.81
CA LEU A 108 -7.56 21.06 -2.86
C LEU A 108 -6.26 20.32 -2.44
N LYS A 109 -6.36 19.05 -2.04
CA LYS A 109 -5.19 18.23 -1.69
C LYS A 109 -4.22 18.05 -2.85
N SER A 110 -4.73 17.90 -4.07
CA SER A 110 -3.88 17.84 -5.26
C SER A 110 -3.09 19.14 -5.49
N GLN A 111 -3.71 20.29 -5.23
CA GLN A 111 -3.05 21.59 -5.33
C GLN A 111 -2.00 21.76 -4.23
N GLU A 112 -2.32 21.44 -2.97
CA GLU A 112 -1.37 21.46 -1.83
C GLU A 112 -0.15 20.57 -2.12
N HIS A 113 -0.36 19.36 -2.64
CA HIS A 113 0.73 18.46 -3.02
C HIS A 113 1.58 19.04 -4.16
N ARG A 114 0.97 19.62 -5.19
CA ARG A 114 1.69 20.29 -6.29
C ARG A 114 2.59 21.40 -5.77
N GLU A 115 2.08 22.20 -4.84
CA GLU A 115 2.84 23.30 -4.21
C GLU A 115 3.97 22.78 -3.34
N THR A 116 3.73 21.71 -2.58
CA THR A 116 4.74 21.07 -1.72
C THR A 116 5.90 20.50 -2.53
N PHE A 117 5.62 19.84 -3.65
CA PHE A 117 6.68 19.32 -4.51
C PHE A 117 7.41 20.43 -5.25
N GLY A 118 6.69 21.47 -5.67
CA GLY A 118 7.25 22.59 -6.43
C GLY A 118 7.96 22.15 -7.73
N PRO A 119 8.60 23.09 -8.45
CA PRO A 119 9.50 22.73 -9.53
C PRO A 119 10.80 22.15 -8.96
N MET A 120 11.28 21.04 -9.54
CA MET A 120 12.60 20.50 -9.21
C MET A 120 13.70 21.49 -9.62
N ASP A 121 14.69 21.72 -8.75
CA ASP A 121 15.82 22.58 -9.06
C ASP A 121 16.68 21.97 -10.19
N PRO A 122 16.81 22.68 -11.35
CA PRO A 122 17.59 22.20 -12.49
C PRO A 122 19.08 21.99 -12.21
N LYS A 123 19.60 22.52 -11.08
CA LYS A 123 21.02 22.37 -10.69
C LYS A 123 21.29 21.09 -9.91
N THR A 124 20.27 20.31 -9.58
CA THR A 124 20.42 19.08 -8.79
C THR A 124 20.89 17.93 -9.66
N GLN A 125 21.74 17.07 -9.10
CA GLN A 125 22.15 15.83 -9.77
C GLN A 125 20.95 14.95 -10.16
N VAL A 126 19.89 14.97 -9.34
CA VAL A 126 18.65 14.22 -9.60
C VAL A 126 17.98 14.72 -10.88
N TYR A 127 17.92 16.04 -11.11
CA TYR A 127 17.36 16.62 -12.32
C TYR A 127 18.11 16.14 -13.58
N ASP A 128 19.44 16.14 -13.54
CA ASP A 128 20.27 15.65 -14.65
C ASP A 128 20.06 14.17 -14.94
N ILE A 129 19.96 13.34 -13.89
CA ILE A 129 19.68 11.90 -14.01
C ILE A 129 18.32 11.67 -14.66
N LEU A 130 17.27 12.32 -14.16
CA LEU A 130 15.91 12.16 -14.68
C LEU A 130 15.80 12.67 -16.13
N THR A 131 16.43 13.79 -16.45
CA THR A 131 16.47 14.33 -17.82
C THR A 131 17.16 13.36 -18.78
N ARG A 132 18.28 12.78 -18.36
CA ARG A 132 18.98 11.75 -19.15
C ARG A 132 18.10 10.52 -19.36
N HIS A 133 17.47 10.01 -18.30
CA HIS A 133 16.57 8.85 -18.39
C HIS A 133 15.39 9.11 -19.31
N ALA A 134 14.80 10.32 -19.29
CA ALA A 134 13.72 10.69 -20.18
C ALA A 134 14.15 10.70 -21.66
N LEU A 135 15.37 11.15 -21.95
CA LEU A 135 15.91 11.12 -23.32
C LEU A 135 16.27 9.70 -23.78
N ASP A 136 16.87 8.91 -22.89
CA ASP A 136 17.31 7.55 -23.20
C ASP A 136 16.12 6.59 -23.32
N SER A 137 15.02 6.81 -22.59
CA SER A 137 13.79 6.04 -22.76
C SER A 137 13.19 6.21 -24.15
N ILE A 138 13.16 7.44 -24.69
CA ILE A 138 12.66 7.73 -26.04
C ILE A 138 13.56 7.08 -27.09
N LYS A 139 14.88 7.15 -26.94
CA LYS A 139 15.81 6.47 -27.86
C LYS A 139 15.64 4.96 -27.82
N THR A 140 15.48 4.40 -26.62
CA THR A 140 15.29 2.97 -26.42
C THR A 140 13.97 2.51 -27.04
N GLN A 141 12.89 3.27 -26.85
CA GLN A 141 11.61 3.01 -27.50
C GLN A 141 11.76 2.95 -29.02
N ARG A 142 12.35 3.98 -29.64
CA ARG A 142 12.55 4.00 -31.11
C ARG A 142 13.38 2.81 -31.59
N ARG A 143 14.46 2.47 -30.88
CA ARG A 143 15.30 1.33 -31.23
C ARG A 143 14.52 0.01 -31.17
N LEU A 144 13.61 -0.14 -30.20
CA LEU A 144 12.76 -1.32 -30.09
C LEU A 144 11.78 -1.38 -31.28
N GLU A 145 11.06 -0.29 -31.53
CA GLU A 145 10.12 -0.16 -32.66
C GLU A 145 10.81 -0.40 -34.03
N GLU A 146 12.05 0.08 -34.21
CA GLU A 146 12.85 -0.16 -35.42
C GLU A 146 13.37 -1.60 -35.52
N SER A 147 13.45 -2.32 -34.40
CA SER A 147 13.91 -3.71 -34.32
C SER A 147 12.78 -4.74 -34.39
N ASP A 148 11.53 -4.29 -34.50
CA ASP A 148 10.38 -5.19 -34.64
C ASP A 148 10.49 -5.99 -35.94
N THR A 149 10.42 -7.31 -35.81
CA THR A 149 10.59 -8.27 -36.93
C THR A 149 9.27 -8.89 -37.36
N GLN A 150 8.20 -8.65 -36.61
CA GLN A 150 6.86 -9.17 -36.84
C GLN A 150 5.82 -8.11 -36.51
N ASP A 151 4.63 -8.23 -37.09
CA ASP A 151 3.50 -7.39 -36.72
C ASP A 151 2.97 -7.75 -35.32
N PHE A 152 2.13 -6.87 -34.80
CA PHE A 152 1.59 -7.00 -33.46
C PHE A 152 0.71 -8.25 -33.28
N ASP A 153 -0.05 -8.65 -34.31
CA ASP A 153 -0.96 -9.80 -34.24
C ASP A 153 -0.18 -11.12 -34.14
N ALA A 154 0.91 -11.25 -34.91
CA ALA A 154 1.82 -12.39 -34.82
C ALA A 154 2.52 -12.46 -33.46
N PHE A 155 3.05 -11.33 -32.98
CA PHE A 155 3.65 -11.23 -31.64
C PHE A 155 2.68 -11.66 -30.54
N LEU A 156 1.45 -11.15 -30.58
CA LEU A 156 0.43 -11.44 -29.58
C LEU A 156 0.07 -12.94 -29.55
N LYS A 157 -0.04 -13.56 -30.71
CA LYS A 157 -0.31 -15.00 -30.82
C LYS A 157 0.79 -15.83 -30.17
N ASP A 158 2.05 -15.49 -30.44
CA ASP A 158 3.21 -16.20 -29.89
C ASP A 158 3.34 -15.99 -28.37
N PHE A 159 3.16 -14.75 -27.89
CA PHE A 159 3.19 -14.41 -26.47
C PHE A 159 2.15 -15.21 -25.65
N LEU A 160 0.92 -15.30 -26.16
CA LEU A 160 -0.16 -16.03 -25.50
C LEU A 160 0.00 -17.55 -25.58
N ALA A 161 0.74 -18.08 -26.57
CA ALA A 161 1.04 -19.49 -26.67
C ALA A 161 2.06 -19.95 -25.61
N VAL A 162 2.97 -19.07 -25.19
CA VAL A 162 3.97 -19.34 -24.13
C VAL A 162 3.36 -19.22 -22.71
N THR A 163 2.25 -18.52 -22.57
CA THR A 163 1.59 -18.27 -21.27
C THR A 163 0.52 -19.34 -20.92
N LYS A 164 0.51 -20.47 -21.62
CA LYS A 164 -0.30 -21.66 -21.31
C LYS A 164 0.57 -22.79 -20.78
#